data_AF-A0AAV8CEG9-F1
#
_entry.id   AF-A0AAV8CEG9-F1
#
_cell.length_a   1.000
_cell.length_b   1.000
_cell.length_c   1.000
_cell.angle_alpha   90.00
_cell.angle_beta   90.00
_cell.angle_gamma   90.00
#
_symmetry.space_group_name_H-M   'P 1'
#
loop_
_entity.id
_entity.type
_entity.pdbx_description
1 polymer ?
#
loop_
_entity_poly.entity_id
_entity_poly.type
_entity_poly.pdbx_seq_one_letter_code
_entity_poly.pdbx_strand_id
1 'polypeptide(L)'
;MTLERDFHMLGGTGESSYAANSTLQKKIASGAMFLVEEAVELLVSAIPSSKTSLVLADLGCATGANTFVMLSAVMEVISTTCTKLGQPIPEIQLLLNDLPGNDFNALLGPVLSSYKKKINKSMSESGIPFYTAAAPGSFYGCVWMREEEEEEGRWEEKKL
;
A
#
# COMPACT_ATOMS: atom_id res chain seq x y z
N MET A 1 -14.43 -27.08 2.25
CA MET A 1 -13.23 -26.22 2.31
C MET A 1 -13.17 -25.43 1.02
N THR A 2 -13.15 -24.10 1.08
CA THR A 2 -12.99 -23.20 -0.05
C THR A 2 -11.73 -22.37 0.16
N LEU A 3 -10.77 -22.45 -0.76
CA LEU A 3 -9.46 -21.79 -0.65
C LEU A 3 -9.59 -20.30 -0.29
N GLU A 4 -10.49 -19.57 -0.96
CA GLU A 4 -10.71 -18.13 -0.75
C GLU A 4 -11.17 -17.74 0.67
N ARG A 5 -11.77 -18.68 1.42
CA ARG A 5 -12.26 -18.42 2.78
C ARG A 5 -11.42 -19.09 3.85
N ASP A 6 -10.82 -20.24 3.54
CA ASP A 6 -10.17 -21.08 4.53
C ASP A 6 -8.64 -20.93 4.51
N PHE A 7 -8.07 -20.43 3.42
CA PHE A 7 -6.64 -20.14 3.34
C PHE A 7 -6.38 -18.68 3.67
N HIS A 8 -6.05 -18.41 4.92
CA HIS A 8 -5.66 -17.09 5.40
C HIS A 8 -4.79 -17.21 6.65
N MET A 9 -4.11 -16.14 7.03
CA MET A 9 -3.40 -16.09 8.30
C MET A 9 -4.38 -16.04 9.48
N LEU A 10 -4.00 -16.62 10.62
CA LEU A 10 -4.78 -16.56 11.85
C LEU A 10 -5.02 -15.10 12.26
N GLY A 11 -6.29 -14.67 12.19
CA GLY A 11 -6.72 -13.31 12.48
C GLY A 11 -6.72 -12.95 13.97
N GLY A 12 -7.28 -11.78 14.28
CA GLY A 12 -7.36 -11.22 15.62
C GLY A 12 -6.05 -10.65 16.16
N THR A 13 -6.07 -10.29 17.44
CA THR A 13 -4.96 -9.64 18.16
C THR A 13 -4.48 -10.43 19.38
N GLY A 14 -4.88 -11.70 19.50
CA GLY A 14 -4.48 -12.59 20.60
C GLY A 14 -3.08 -13.18 20.44
N GLU A 15 -2.59 -13.89 21.45
CA GLU A 15 -1.23 -14.44 21.47
C GLU A 15 -0.94 -15.46 20.36
N SER A 16 -1.95 -16.18 19.87
CA SER A 16 -1.83 -17.12 18.76
C SER A 16 -2.06 -16.49 17.38
N SER A 17 -2.43 -15.21 17.32
CA SER A 17 -2.67 -14.51 16.06
C SER A 17 -1.38 -14.40 15.24
N TYR A 18 -1.53 -14.29 13.92
CA TYR A 18 -0.39 -13.99 13.05
C TYR A 18 0.26 -12.65 13.39
N ALA A 19 -0.54 -11.65 13.79
CA ALA A 19 -0.02 -10.35 14.22
C ALA A 19 1.00 -10.45 15.37
N ALA A 20 0.81 -11.40 16.29
CA ALA A 20 1.74 -11.66 17.40
C ALA A 20 2.94 -12.54 17.02
N ASN A 21 2.81 -13.38 15.98
CA ASN A 21 3.79 -14.43 15.65
C ASN A 21 4.55 -14.22 14.33
N SER A 22 4.33 -13.11 13.63
CA SER A 22 4.89 -12.85 12.30
C SER A 22 6.29 -12.19 12.29
N THR A 23 7.10 -12.46 13.33
CA THR A 23 8.43 -11.85 13.49
C THR A 23 9.40 -12.27 12.38
N LEU A 24 9.32 -13.51 11.89
CA LEU A 24 10.19 -13.98 10.82
C LEU A 24 9.89 -13.25 9.51
N GLN A 25 8.62 -13.15 9.14
CA GLN A 25 8.17 -12.43 7.94
C GLN A 25 8.60 -10.97 7.99
N LYS A 26 8.45 -10.33 9.16
CA LYS A 26 8.95 -8.97 9.39
C LYS A 26 10.45 -8.86 9.13
N LYS A 27 11.28 -9.76 9.68
CA LYS A 27 12.74 -9.75 9.49
C LYS A 27 13.14 -9.93 8.04
N ILE A 28 12.51 -10.88 7.34
CA ILE A 28 12.77 -11.13 5.91
C ILE A 28 12.42 -9.89 5.09
N ALA A 29 11.24 -9.32 5.32
CA ALA A 29 10.78 -8.14 4.62
C ALA A 29 11.69 -6.92 4.88
N SER A 30 12.08 -6.69 6.14
CA SER A 30 13.06 -5.63 6.47
C SER A 30 14.44 -5.88 5.86
N GLY A 31 14.88 -7.14 5.75
CA GLY A 31 16.15 -7.49 5.12
C GLY A 31 16.19 -7.22 3.61
N ALA A 32 15.03 -7.29 2.94
CA ALA A 32 14.88 -6.99 1.52
C ALA A 32 14.43 -5.54 1.24
N MET A 33 14.20 -4.74 2.28
CA MET A 33 13.61 -3.40 2.15
C MET A 33 14.42 -2.48 1.24
N PHE A 34 15.75 -2.53 1.32
CA PHE A 34 16.62 -1.66 0.52
C PHE A 34 16.37 -1.78 -1.00
N LEU A 35 16.01 -2.98 -1.49
CA LEU A 35 15.66 -3.20 -2.91
C LEU A 35 14.35 -2.49 -3.28
N VAL A 36 13.39 -2.48 -2.36
CA VAL A 36 12.11 -1.81 -2.54
C VAL A 36 12.32 -0.30 -2.52
N GLU A 37 13.11 0.21 -1.59
CA GLU A 37 13.42 1.64 -1.49
C GLU A 37 14.11 2.16 -2.75
N GLU A 38 15.10 1.45 -3.28
CA GLU A 38 15.78 1.80 -4.53
C GLU A 38 14.82 1.82 -5.73
N ALA A 39 13.97 0.79 -5.85
CA ALA A 39 12.98 0.72 -6.92
C ALA A 39 11.94 1.86 -6.84
N VAL A 40 11.52 2.23 -5.64
CA VAL A 40 10.58 3.34 -5.41
C VAL A 40 11.22 4.68 -5.74
N GLU A 41 12.48 4.91 -5.35
CA GLU A 41 13.19 6.16 -5.69
C GLU A 41 13.30 6.33 -7.21
N LEU A 42 13.64 5.26 -7.94
CA LEU A 42 13.68 5.27 -9.41
C LEU A 42 12.31 5.55 -10.03
N LEU A 43 11.26 4.90 -9.53
CA LEU A 43 9.90 5.08 -10.03
C LEU A 43 9.39 6.51 -9.79
N VAL A 44 9.54 7.04 -8.57
CA VAL A 44 9.12 8.40 -8.22
C VAL A 44 9.88 9.43 -9.06
N SER A 45 11.18 9.22 -9.29
CA SER A 45 11.99 10.12 -10.11
C SER A 45 11.57 10.14 -11.59
N ALA A 46 10.96 9.06 -12.08
CA ALA A 46 10.51 8.93 -13.46
C ALA A 46 9.06 9.43 -13.68
N ILE A 47 8.27 9.60 -12.62
CA ILE A 47 6.88 10.03 -12.73
C ILE A 47 6.80 11.55 -12.96
N PRO A 48 5.95 12.02 -13.90
CA PRO A 48 5.76 13.45 -14.12
C PRO A 48 5.27 14.16 -12.86
N SER A 49 5.78 15.37 -12.60
CA SER A 49 5.33 16.22 -11.48
C SER A 49 3.84 16.58 -11.53
N SER A 50 3.18 16.36 -12.68
CA SER A 50 1.73 16.54 -12.84
C SER A 50 0.90 15.40 -12.25
N LYS A 51 1.50 14.23 -11.94
CA LYS A 51 0.80 13.12 -11.28
C LYS A 51 0.57 13.49 -9.82
N THR A 52 -0.69 13.71 -9.47
CA THR A 52 -1.08 14.18 -8.13
C THR A 52 -1.42 13.05 -7.15
N SER A 53 -1.49 11.80 -7.62
CA SER A 53 -1.77 10.64 -6.78
C SER A 53 -0.93 9.41 -7.17
N LEU A 54 -0.59 8.60 -6.16
CA LEU A 54 0.07 7.31 -6.31
C LEU A 54 -0.71 6.23 -5.57
N VAL A 55 -0.81 5.06 -6.19
CA VAL A 55 -1.42 3.88 -5.61
C VAL A 55 -0.32 2.92 -5.18
N LEU A 56 -0.36 2.51 -3.91
CA LEU A 56 0.50 1.48 -3.34
C LEU A 56 -0.39 0.28 -3.01
N ALA A 57 -0.14 -0.85 -3.67
CA ALA A 57 -0.89 -2.07 -3.46
C ALA A 57 -0.04 -3.12 -2.72
N ASP A 58 -0.57 -3.66 -1.63
CA ASP A 58 0.01 -4.80 -0.90
C ASP A 58 -0.82 -6.05 -1.21
N LEU A 59 -0.22 -7.01 -1.92
CA LEU A 59 -0.84 -8.25 -2.37
C LEU A 59 -0.51 -9.39 -1.42
N GLY A 60 -1.49 -9.85 -0.64
CA GLY A 60 -1.28 -10.81 0.45
C GLY A 60 -0.90 -10.10 1.76
N CYS A 61 -1.65 -9.07 2.13
CA CYS A 61 -1.35 -8.21 3.28
C CYS A 61 -1.49 -8.91 4.65
N ALA A 62 -2.16 -10.06 4.69
CA ALA A 62 -2.51 -10.79 5.90
C ALA A 62 -3.19 -9.89 6.95
N THR A 63 -3.04 -10.25 8.22
CA THR A 63 -3.57 -9.50 9.37
C THR A 63 -2.42 -9.03 10.25
N GLY A 64 -2.20 -7.73 10.43
CA GLY A 64 -1.23 -7.22 11.41
C GLY A 64 -0.40 -6.03 10.92
N ALA A 65 0.61 -5.66 11.71
CA ALA A 65 1.35 -4.41 11.51
C ALA A 65 2.42 -4.48 10.41
N ASN A 66 2.76 -5.66 9.89
CA ASN A 66 3.88 -5.82 8.94
C ASN A 66 3.63 -5.06 7.63
N THR A 67 2.43 -5.14 7.06
CA THR A 67 1.98 -4.32 5.92
C THR A 67 2.29 -2.84 6.13
N PHE A 68 1.90 -2.29 7.29
CA PHE A 68 2.11 -0.87 7.56
C PHE A 68 3.57 -0.50 7.76
N VAL A 69 4.40 -1.40 8.31
CA VAL A 69 5.86 -1.18 8.38
C VAL A 69 6.45 -1.02 6.99
N MET A 70 6.04 -1.87 6.04
CA MET A 70 6.54 -1.78 4.67
C MET A 70 6.06 -0.50 3.98
N LEU A 71 4.76 -0.20 4.10
CA LEU A 71 4.17 0.99 3.49
C LEU A 71 4.74 2.29 4.06
N SER A 72 5.09 2.33 5.36
CA SER A 72 5.77 3.50 5.94
C SER A 72 7.10 3.80 5.28
N ALA A 73 7.95 2.77 5.08
CA ALA A 73 9.25 2.96 4.46
C ALA A 73 9.11 3.47 3.02
N VAL A 74 8.19 2.88 2.26
CA VAL A 74 7.88 3.33 0.88
C VAL A 74 7.41 4.78 0.87
N MET A 75 6.48 5.17 1.76
CA MET A 75 6.00 6.55 1.87
C MET A 75 7.12 7.53 2.24
N GLU A 76 8.04 7.14 3.11
CA GLU A 76 9.20 7.95 3.49
C GLU A 76 10.15 8.18 2.30
N VAL A 77 10.40 7.14 1.50
CA VAL A 77 11.17 7.27 0.25
C VAL A 77 10.48 8.22 -0.72
N ILE A 78 9.17 8.06 -0.96
CA ILE A 78 8.41 8.95 -1.84
C ILE A 78 8.55 10.41 -1.39
N SER A 79 8.28 10.69 -0.10
CA SER A 79 8.40 12.04 0.47
C SER A 79 9.80 12.63 0.29
N THR A 80 10.82 11.85 0.62
CA THR A 80 12.22 12.28 0.55
C THR A 80 12.62 12.56 -0.90
N THR A 81 12.26 11.68 -1.83
CA THR A 81 12.59 11.83 -3.26
C THR A 81 11.88 13.02 -3.87
N CYS A 82 10.57 13.20 -3.63
CA CYS A 82 9.85 14.39 -4.09
C CYS A 82 10.47 15.69 -3.53
N THR A 83 10.85 15.69 -2.25
CA THR A 83 11.51 16.84 -1.60
C THR A 83 12.86 17.16 -2.27
N LYS A 84 13.69 16.14 -2.54
CA LYS A 84 14.98 16.31 -3.25
C LYS A 84 14.79 16.87 -4.66
N LEU A 85 13.73 16.45 -5.35
CA LEU A 85 13.41 16.88 -6.72
C LEU A 85 12.67 18.21 -6.79
N GLY A 86 12.29 18.81 -5.65
CA GLY A 86 11.46 20.01 -5.62
C GLY A 86 10.05 19.80 -6.16
N GLN A 87 9.55 18.56 -6.11
CA GLN A 87 8.23 18.15 -6.58
C GLN A 87 7.21 18.16 -5.43
N PRO A 88 5.92 18.41 -5.72
CA PRO A 88 4.88 18.21 -4.74
C PRO A 88 4.79 16.74 -4.34
N ILE A 89 4.54 16.46 -3.07
CA ILE A 89 4.29 15.10 -2.59
C ILE A 89 2.89 14.69 -3.06
N PRO A 90 2.73 13.54 -3.76
CA PRO A 90 1.43 13.10 -4.25
C PRO A 90 0.55 12.55 -3.12
N GLU A 91 -0.77 12.57 -3.33
CA GLU A 91 -1.71 11.85 -2.48
C GLU A 91 -1.49 10.34 -2.59
N ILE A 92 -1.50 9.64 -1.45
CA ILE A 92 -1.19 8.21 -1.41
C ILE A 92 -2.46 7.38 -1.17
N GLN A 93 -2.73 6.42 -2.04
CA GLN A 93 -3.80 5.45 -1.86
C GLN A 93 -3.20 4.08 -1.55
N LEU A 94 -3.49 3.56 -0.36
CA LEU A 94 -3.04 2.25 0.10
C LEU A 94 -4.13 1.21 -0.17
N LEU A 95 -3.88 0.26 -1.07
CA LEU A 95 -4.81 -0.81 -1.39
C LEU A 95 -4.30 -2.12 -0.81
N LEU A 96 -5.06 -2.68 0.14
CA LEU A 96 -4.70 -3.89 0.86
C LEU A 96 -5.50 -5.07 0.31
N ASN A 97 -4.81 -6.03 -0.29
CA ASN A 97 -5.43 -7.22 -0.85
C ASN A 97 -5.03 -8.46 -0.06
N ASP A 98 -6.01 -9.33 0.16
CA ASP A 98 -5.84 -10.70 0.62
C ASP A 98 -7.12 -11.46 0.24
N LEU A 99 -7.16 -12.76 0.51
CA LEU A 99 -8.33 -13.58 0.28
C LEU A 99 -9.51 -13.15 1.17
N PRO A 100 -10.77 -13.37 0.73
CA PRO A 100 -11.96 -13.00 1.48
C PRO A 100 -12.03 -13.47 2.94
N GLY A 101 -11.35 -14.57 3.29
CA GLY A 101 -11.26 -15.08 4.66
C GLY A 101 -10.35 -14.29 5.61
N ASN A 102 -9.51 -13.39 5.10
CA ASN A 102 -8.60 -12.59 5.92
C ASN A 102 -9.35 -11.64 6.86
N ASP A 103 -8.79 -11.38 8.04
CA ASP A 103 -9.39 -10.52 9.06
C ASP A 103 -9.12 -9.03 8.78
N PHE A 104 -9.78 -8.51 7.74
CA PHE A 104 -9.74 -7.10 7.39
C PHE A 104 -10.31 -6.19 8.50
N ASN A 105 -11.19 -6.71 9.35
CA ASN A 105 -11.75 -5.94 10.47
C ASN A 105 -10.65 -5.60 11.49
N ALA A 106 -9.81 -6.57 11.85
CA ALA A 106 -8.65 -6.31 12.69
C ALA A 106 -7.64 -5.39 11.99
N LEU A 107 -7.40 -5.58 10.70
CA LEU A 107 -6.44 -4.79 9.92
C LEU A 107 -6.85 -3.31 9.79
N LEU A 108 -8.07 -3.04 9.31
CA LEU A 108 -8.57 -1.68 9.05
C LEU A 108 -9.09 -0.97 10.31
N GLY A 109 -9.41 -1.72 11.37
CA GLY A 109 -9.82 -1.17 12.66
C GLY A 109 -8.63 -0.92 13.59
N PRO A 110 -8.37 -1.81 14.56
CA PRO A 110 -7.40 -1.58 15.61
C PRO A 110 -5.96 -1.43 15.09
N VAL A 111 -5.55 -2.18 14.07
CA VAL A 111 -4.17 -2.10 13.56
C VAL A 111 -3.92 -0.78 12.83
N LEU A 112 -4.77 -0.41 11.85
CA LEU A 112 -4.66 0.86 11.14
C LEU A 112 -4.78 2.07 12.07
N SER A 113 -5.67 2.02 13.06
CA SER A 113 -5.79 3.11 14.05
C SER A 113 -4.52 3.27 14.90
N SER A 114 -3.91 2.16 15.30
CA SER A 114 -2.64 2.15 16.04
C SER A 114 -1.49 2.68 15.18
N TYR A 115 -1.48 2.32 13.90
CA TYR A 115 -0.53 2.82 12.93
C TYR A 115 -0.65 4.34 12.75
N LYS A 116 -1.87 4.85 12.47
CA LYS A 116 -2.15 6.29 12.34
C LYS A 116 -1.72 7.09 13.56
N LYS A 117 -1.93 6.56 14.77
CA LYS A 117 -1.44 7.20 16.02
C LYS A 117 0.09 7.26 16.11
N LYS A 118 0.79 6.21 15.67
CA LYS A 118 2.26 6.18 15.69
C LYS A 118 2.85 7.21 14.73
N ILE A 119 2.36 7.26 13.50
CA ILE A 119 2.84 8.22 12.50
C ILE A 119 2.50 9.66 12.88
N ASN A 120 1.31 9.94 13.42
CA ASN A 120 0.97 11.29 13.88
C ASN A 120 1.85 11.76 15.05
N LYS A 121 2.45 10.83 15.81
CA LYS A 121 3.35 11.14 16.91
C LYS A 121 4.81 11.28 16.46
N SER A 122 5.22 10.57 15.41
CA SER A 122 6.60 10.58 14.91
C SER A 122 6.85 11.57 13.76
N MET A 123 5.81 11.96 13.02
CA MET A 123 5.88 12.83 11.84
C MET A 123 5.12 14.13 12.08
N SER A 124 5.82 15.15 12.60
CA SER A 124 5.28 16.50 12.75
C SER A 124 5.46 17.38 11.51
N GLU A 125 6.12 16.93 10.43
CA GLU A 125 6.43 17.81 9.28
C GLU A 125 6.15 17.24 7.89
N SER A 126 6.10 15.91 7.68
CA SER A 126 5.91 15.34 6.32
C SER A 126 4.51 14.79 6.03
N GLY A 127 3.49 15.09 6.85
CA GLY A 127 2.18 14.41 6.89
C GLY A 127 1.51 14.13 5.55
N ILE A 128 1.93 13.05 4.87
CA ILE A 128 1.42 12.68 3.56
C ILE A 128 -0.02 12.22 3.77
N PRO A 129 -1.01 12.90 3.18
CA PRO A 129 -2.37 12.43 3.23
C PRO A 129 -2.43 11.07 2.53
N PHE A 130 -2.94 10.06 3.25
CA PHE A 130 -3.18 8.76 2.66
C PHE A 130 -4.56 8.20 2.99
N TYR A 131 -5.10 7.51 2.01
CA TYR A 131 -6.33 6.75 2.11
C TYR A 131 -6.00 5.27 2.13
N THR A 132 -6.87 4.47 2.73
CA THR A 132 -6.68 3.02 2.79
C THR A 132 -7.98 2.34 2.44
N ALA A 133 -7.91 1.38 1.53
CA ALA A 133 -9.03 0.52 1.17
C ALA A 133 -8.58 -0.94 1.15
N ALA A 134 -9.49 -1.85 1.47
CA ALA A 134 -9.28 -3.28 1.27
C ALA A 134 -9.95 -3.74 -0.02
N ALA A 135 -9.30 -4.65 -0.72
CA ALA A 135 -9.82 -5.32 -1.90
C ALA A 135 -9.74 -6.85 -1.69
N PRO A 136 -10.75 -7.47 -1.06
CA PRO A 136 -10.74 -8.91 -0.82
C PRO A 136 -10.89 -9.69 -2.14
N GLY A 137 -10.00 -10.64 -2.38
CA GLY A 137 -10.00 -11.45 -3.60
C GLY A 137 -8.65 -12.10 -3.88
N SER A 138 -8.64 -13.09 -4.77
CA SER A 138 -7.38 -13.70 -5.21
C SER A 138 -6.62 -12.76 -6.14
N PHE A 139 -5.35 -12.49 -5.83
CA PHE A 139 -4.45 -11.78 -6.73
C PHE A 139 -4.03 -12.59 -7.97
N TYR A 140 -4.47 -13.86 -8.08
CA TYR A 140 -4.39 -14.60 -9.34
C TYR A 140 -5.47 -14.18 -10.35
N GLY A 141 -6.46 -13.41 -9.91
CA GLY A 141 -7.46 -12.75 -10.73
C GLY A 141 -7.24 -11.24 -10.83
N CYS A 142 -8.22 -10.56 -11.43
CA CYS A 142 -8.23 -9.10 -11.50
C CYS A 142 -8.78 -8.53 -10.19
N VAL A 143 -7.94 -7.82 -9.42
CA VAL A 143 -8.31 -7.22 -8.12
C VAL A 143 -8.76 -5.76 -8.28
N TRP A 144 -8.16 -5.02 -9.20
CA TRP A 144 -8.47 -3.61 -9.47
C TRP A 144 -8.70 -3.37 -10.95
N MET A 145 -9.52 -2.35 -11.24
CA MET A 145 -9.72 -1.89 -12.61
C MET A 145 -8.45 -1.26 -13.16
N ARG A 146 -8.29 -1.34 -14.48
CA ARG A 146 -7.23 -0.64 -15.20
C ARG A 146 -7.56 0.86 -15.24
N GLU A 147 -6.55 1.69 -15.03
CA GLU A 147 -6.63 3.12 -15.36
C GLU A 147 -6.82 3.24 -16.88
N GLU A 148 -7.94 3.80 -17.34
CA GLU A 148 -8.11 4.10 -18.76
C GLU A 148 -7.23 5.31 -19.09
N GLU A 149 -6.29 5.14 -20.03
CA GLU A 149 -5.56 6.28 -20.58
C GLU A 149 -6.56 7.10 -21.41
N GLU A 150 -6.91 8.29 -20.95
CA GLU A 150 -7.62 9.25 -21.80
C GLU A 150 -6.71 9.59 -22.99
N GLU A 151 -7.02 9.02 -24.17
CA GLU A 151 -6.43 9.47 -25.43
C GLU A 151 -6.94 10.89 -25.72
N GLU A 152 -6.24 11.91 -25.20
CA GLU A 152 -6.36 13.28 -25.69
C GLU A 152 -5.92 13.32 -27.16
N GLY A 153 -6.88 13.25 -28.10
CA GLY A 153 -6.59 13.55 -29.51
C GLY A 153 -7.52 13.03 -30.60
N ARG A 154 -8.48 12.14 -30.31
CA ARG A 154 -9.28 11.47 -31.37
C ARG A 154 -10.61 12.16 -31.74
N TRP A 155 -10.69 13.49 -31.69
CA TRP A 155 -11.92 14.22 -32.06
C TRP A 155 -11.83 15.11 -33.31
N GLU A 156 -10.64 15.33 -33.89
CA GLU A 156 -10.48 16.23 -35.05
C GLU A 156 -10.70 15.57 -36.43
N GLU A 157 -10.73 14.23 -36.56
CA GLU A 157 -10.78 13.57 -37.89
C GLU A 157 -12.16 13.05 -38.34
N LYS A 158 -13.27 13.58 -37.83
CA LYS A 158 -14.62 13.19 -38.29
C LYS A 158 -15.49 14.35 -38.80
N LYS A 159 -14.86 15.39 -39.36
CA LYS A 159 -15.55 16.38 -40.20
C LYS A 159 -14.81 16.57 -41.52
N LEU A 160 -15.05 15.68 -42.46
CA LEU A 160 -14.93 15.92 -43.90
C LEU A 160 -15.99 15.08 -44.62
#